data_AF-A0A836Q313-F1
#
_entry.id   AF-A0A836Q313-F1
#
_cell.length_a   1.000
_cell.length_b   1.000
_cell.length_c   1.000
_cell.angle_alpha   90.00
_cell.angle_beta   90.00
_cell.angle_gamma   90.00
#
_symmetry.space_group_name_H-M   'P 1'
#
loop_
_entity.id
_entity.type
_entity.pdbx_description
1 polymer ?
#
loop_
_entity_poly.entity_id
_entity_poly.type
_entity_poly.pdbx_seq_one_letter_code
_entity_poly.pdbx_strand_id
1 'polypeptide(L)'
;MANSSDWFDKLTKKLASEPRCTDEEQEAFEAERKVMEGTQWEWAQMQTNGDISVRTTQHAKGGQHGIGDFVVSPDDAGYEEAKQYYGLSKPGDTYHLQQKWIDGKWVTELEERPEQRPADGKAKSA
;
A
#
# COMPACT_ATOMS: atom_id res chain seq x y z
N MET A 1 31.54 20.11 -18.30
CA MET A 1 30.25 19.46 -18.58
C MET A 1 30.53 18.00 -18.90
N ALA A 2 30.20 17.06 -18.01
CA ALA A 2 30.32 15.63 -18.31
C ALA A 2 29.17 15.26 -19.28
N ASN A 3 29.51 14.68 -20.44
CA ASN A 3 28.56 14.37 -21.50
C ASN A 3 27.50 13.38 -21.01
N SER A 4 26.23 13.67 -21.28
CA SER A 4 25.11 12.81 -20.90
C SER A 4 25.15 11.41 -21.52
N SER A 5 25.97 11.19 -22.55
CA SER A 5 26.19 9.87 -23.15
C SER A 5 27.03 8.94 -22.26
N ASP A 6 27.98 9.48 -21.49
CA ASP A 6 28.93 8.69 -20.71
C ASP A 6 28.29 8.05 -19.47
N TRP A 7 27.31 8.72 -18.83
CA TRP A 7 26.61 8.13 -17.69
C TRP A 7 25.61 7.04 -18.12
N PHE A 8 24.94 7.21 -19.26
CA PHE A 8 24.00 6.22 -19.80
C PHE A 8 24.72 4.94 -20.24
N ASP A 9 25.89 5.07 -20.87
CA ASP A 9 26.72 3.94 -21.25
C ASP A 9 27.26 3.19 -20.01
N LYS A 10 27.67 3.93 -18.97
CA LYS A 10 28.09 3.34 -17.69
C LYS A 10 26.97 2.59 -16.99
N LEU A 11 25.76 3.17 -16.97
CA LEU A 11 24.58 2.52 -16.39
C LEU A 11 24.22 1.24 -17.16
N THR A 12 24.22 1.30 -18.49
CA THR A 12 23.90 0.14 -19.34
C THR A 12 24.90 -1.00 -19.14
N LYS A 13 26.20 -0.70 -19.10
CA LYS A 13 27.25 -1.70 -18.81
C LYS A 13 27.11 -2.30 -17.42
N LYS A 14 26.76 -1.48 -16.41
CA LYS A 14 26.50 -1.94 -15.05
C LYS A 14 25.32 -2.91 -15.01
N LEU A 15 24.16 -2.52 -15.55
CA LEU A 15 22.96 -3.36 -15.61
C LEU A 15 23.18 -4.66 -16.41
N ALA A 16 24.00 -4.62 -17.46
CA ALA A 16 24.36 -5.82 -18.21
C ALA A 16 25.34 -6.75 -17.47
N SER A 17 26.08 -6.23 -16.49
CA SER A 17 27.02 -6.99 -15.65
C SER A 17 26.40 -7.52 -14.35
N GLU A 18 25.22 -7.01 -13.98
CA GLU A 18 24.48 -7.53 -12.83
C GLU A 18 23.89 -8.91 -13.16
N PRO A 19 23.88 -9.85 -12.20
CA PRO A 19 23.24 -11.15 -12.42
C PRO A 19 21.79 -10.92 -12.82
N ARG A 20 21.40 -11.44 -13.98
CA ARG A 20 19.98 -11.52 -14.32
C ARG A 20 19.32 -12.53 -13.40
N CYS A 21 18.04 -12.31 -13.08
CA CYS A 21 17.24 -13.34 -12.44
C CYS A 21 17.38 -14.66 -13.19
N THR A 22 17.50 -15.75 -12.44
CA THR A 22 17.39 -17.08 -13.00
C THR A 22 15.96 -17.30 -13.52
N ASP A 23 15.77 -18.28 -14.40
CA ASP A 23 14.43 -18.65 -14.87
C ASP A 23 13.50 -19.01 -13.69
N GLU A 24 14.04 -19.68 -12.65
CA GLU A 24 13.33 -20.04 -11.43
C GLU A 24 12.88 -18.80 -10.62
N GLU A 25 13.76 -17.80 -10.49
CA GLU A 25 13.43 -16.54 -9.83
C GLU A 25 12.37 -15.77 -10.63
N GLN A 26 12.46 -15.78 -11.95
CA GLN A 26 11.49 -15.14 -12.81
C GLN A 26 10.10 -15.81 -12.71
N GLU A 27 10.05 -17.15 -12.70
CA GLU A 27 8.80 -17.90 -12.49
C GLU A 27 8.19 -17.62 -11.11
N ALA A 28 9.02 -17.52 -10.06
CA ALA A 28 8.56 -17.14 -8.72
C ALA A 28 7.96 -15.72 -8.72
N PHE A 29 8.62 -14.74 -9.33
CA PHE A 29 8.08 -13.38 -9.46
C PHE A 29 6.78 -13.33 -10.26
N GLU A 30 6.65 -14.12 -11.32
CA GLU A 30 5.41 -14.21 -12.09
C GLU A 30 4.26 -14.83 -11.29
N ALA A 31 4.55 -15.89 -10.52
CA ALA A 31 3.57 -16.51 -9.63
C ALA A 31 3.10 -15.54 -8.55
N GLU A 32 4.03 -14.83 -7.91
CA GLU A 32 3.70 -13.79 -6.93
C GLU A 32 2.83 -12.70 -7.57
N ARG A 33 3.22 -12.13 -8.72
CA ARG A 33 2.43 -11.10 -9.41
C ARG A 33 1.00 -11.56 -9.74
N LYS A 34 0.81 -12.82 -10.12
CA LYS A 34 -0.53 -13.37 -10.38
C LYS A 34 -1.37 -13.48 -9.11
N VAL A 35 -0.77 -13.82 -7.96
CA VAL A 35 -1.49 -13.88 -6.68
C VAL A 35 -1.99 -12.49 -6.26
N MET A 36 -1.15 -11.47 -6.48
CA MET A 36 -1.45 -10.08 -6.15
C MET A 36 -2.40 -9.42 -7.16
N GLU A 37 -2.64 -10.04 -8.31
CA GLU A 37 -3.49 -9.44 -9.34
C GLU A 37 -4.92 -9.20 -8.80
N GLY A 38 -5.38 -7.97 -8.96
CA GLY A 38 -6.69 -7.55 -8.46
C GLY A 38 -6.74 -7.42 -6.94
N THR A 39 -5.63 -7.13 -6.26
CA THR A 39 -5.67 -6.77 -4.83
C THR A 39 -5.59 -5.25 -4.63
N GLN A 40 -6.19 -4.79 -3.54
CA GLN A 40 -6.05 -3.44 -3.04
C GLN A 40 -5.81 -3.51 -1.53
N TRP A 41 -4.91 -2.66 -1.04
CA TRP A 41 -4.78 -2.37 0.37
C TRP A 41 -4.95 -0.89 0.61
N GLU A 42 -5.58 -0.57 1.72
CA GLU A 42 -5.70 0.78 2.21
C GLU A 42 -5.35 0.81 3.68
N TRP A 43 -4.60 1.84 4.05
CA TRP A 43 -4.20 2.12 5.41
C TRP A 43 -4.47 3.57 5.71
N ALA A 44 -5.08 3.84 6.87
CA ALA A 44 -5.22 5.19 7.39
C ALA A 44 -4.81 5.27 8.85
N GLN A 45 -4.24 6.40 9.27
CA GLN A 45 -3.87 6.66 10.66
C GLN A 45 -4.06 8.12 11.03
N MET A 46 -4.61 8.35 12.22
CA MET A 46 -4.60 9.67 12.85
C MET A 46 -3.24 9.91 13.52
N GLN A 47 -2.53 10.91 13.04
CA GLN A 47 -1.22 11.33 13.52
C GLN A 47 -1.33 12.11 14.85
N THR A 48 -0.19 12.33 15.50
CA THR A 48 -0.13 13.06 16.78
C THR A 48 -0.55 14.52 16.68
N ASN A 49 -0.39 15.13 15.49
CA ASN A 49 -0.84 16.48 15.19
C ASN A 49 -2.33 16.55 14.77
N GLY A 50 -3.03 15.41 14.71
CA GLY A 50 -4.42 15.32 14.30
C GLY A 50 -4.65 15.10 12.80
N ASP A 51 -3.61 15.18 11.96
CA ASP A 51 -3.75 14.86 10.53
C ASP A 51 -4.12 13.39 10.33
N ILE A 52 -4.88 13.08 9.28
CA ILE A 52 -5.14 11.71 8.84
C ILE A 52 -4.26 11.42 7.63
N SER A 53 -3.31 10.50 7.78
CA SER A 53 -2.53 10.00 6.64
C SER A 53 -3.23 8.79 6.06
N VAL A 54 -3.38 8.75 4.74
CA VAL A 54 -3.96 7.63 4.00
C VAL A 54 -3.00 7.17 2.92
N ARG A 55 -2.83 5.86 2.82
CA ARG A 55 -2.09 5.19 1.75
C ARG A 55 -2.95 4.10 1.16
N THR A 56 -3.06 4.09 -0.16
CA THR A 56 -3.73 3.04 -0.93
C THR A 56 -2.75 2.45 -1.93
N THR A 57 -2.63 1.13 -1.92
CA THR A 57 -1.80 0.38 -2.86
C THR A 57 -2.72 -0.56 -3.64
N GLN A 58 -2.61 -0.57 -4.96
CA GLN A 58 -3.48 -1.37 -5.82
C GLN A 58 -2.66 -2.12 -6.88
N HIS A 59 -2.92 -3.41 -7.00
CA HIS A 59 -2.45 -4.25 -8.10
C HIS A 59 -3.64 -4.51 -9.03
N ALA A 60 -3.71 -3.78 -10.15
CA ALA A 60 -4.80 -3.92 -11.10
C ALA A 60 -4.68 -5.21 -11.93
N LYS A 61 -5.80 -5.62 -12.55
CA LYS A 61 -5.80 -6.71 -13.54
C LYS A 61 -4.91 -6.33 -14.73
N GLY A 62 -3.95 -7.18 -15.08
CA GLY A 62 -2.90 -6.89 -16.06
C GLY A 62 -1.56 -6.45 -15.45
N GLY A 63 -1.41 -6.52 -14.12
CA GLY A 63 -0.11 -6.36 -13.45
C GLY A 63 0.37 -4.91 -13.33
N GLN A 64 -0.49 -3.93 -13.56
CA GLN A 64 -0.24 -2.53 -13.21
C GLN A 64 -0.29 -2.35 -11.69
N HIS A 65 0.57 -1.47 -11.19
CA HIS A 65 0.67 -1.16 -9.77
C HIS A 65 0.46 0.34 -9.57
N GLY A 66 -0.48 0.69 -8.71
CA GLY A 66 -0.78 2.07 -8.32
C GLY A 66 -0.53 2.26 -6.83
N ILE A 67 0.07 3.40 -6.48
CA ILE A 67 0.23 3.86 -5.11
C ILE A 67 -0.36 5.27 -5.04
N GLY A 68 -1.27 5.48 -4.10
CA GLY A 68 -1.84 6.77 -3.76
C GLY A 68 -1.55 7.10 -2.30
N ASP A 69 -0.99 8.28 -2.06
CA ASP A 69 -0.71 8.80 -0.72
C ASP A 69 -1.34 10.18 -0.60
N PHE A 70 -2.11 10.41 0.46
CA PHE A 70 -2.63 11.74 0.77
C PHE A 70 -2.76 11.95 2.28
N VAL A 71 -2.86 13.22 2.65
CA VAL A 71 -3.06 13.67 4.03
C VAL A 71 -4.29 14.55 4.05
N VAL A 72 -5.13 14.36 5.07
CA VAL A 72 -6.29 15.20 5.35
C VAL A 72 -6.05 15.89 6.67
N SER A 73 -5.89 17.21 6.64
CA SER A 73 -5.65 18.03 7.82
C SER A 73 -6.96 18.44 8.49
N PRO A 74 -6.95 18.76 9.81
CA PRO A 74 -8.16 19.18 10.55
C PRO A 74 -8.92 20.36 9.94
N ASP A 75 -8.22 21.22 9.20
CA ASP A 75 -8.79 22.40 8.55
C ASP A 75 -9.39 22.10 7.16
N ASP A 76 -9.20 20.88 6.63
CA ASP A 76 -9.73 20.48 5.33
C ASP A 76 -11.23 20.21 5.42
N ALA A 77 -11.98 20.63 4.40
CA ALA A 77 -13.44 20.46 4.35
C ALA A 77 -13.91 19.00 4.44
N GLY A 78 -13.06 18.03 4.08
CA GLY A 78 -13.35 16.58 4.13
C GLY A 78 -12.84 15.87 5.39
N TYR A 79 -12.28 16.59 6.37
CA TYR A 79 -11.63 15.98 7.53
C TYR A 79 -12.58 15.12 8.37
N GLU A 80 -13.72 15.65 8.79
CA GLU A 80 -14.68 14.90 9.62
C GLU A 80 -15.30 13.71 8.87
N GLU A 81 -15.46 13.82 7.54
CA GLU A 81 -15.90 12.70 6.71
C GLU A 81 -14.86 11.58 6.67
N ALA A 82 -13.59 11.92 6.43
CA ALA A 82 -12.49 10.96 6.46
C ALA A 82 -12.35 10.30 7.84
N LYS A 83 -12.42 11.12 8.91
CA LYS A 83 -12.38 10.68 10.29
C LYS A 83 -13.48 9.66 10.60
N GLN A 84 -14.71 9.93 10.18
CA GLN A 84 -15.85 9.03 10.35
C GLN A 84 -15.71 7.76 9.51
N TYR A 85 -15.32 7.88 8.24
CA TYR A 85 -15.17 6.74 7.33
C TYR A 85 -14.17 5.71 7.87
N TYR A 86 -13.01 6.19 8.33
CA TYR A 86 -11.93 5.37 8.88
C TYR A 86 -12.11 5.01 10.37
N GLY A 87 -13.12 5.57 11.05
CA GLY A 87 -13.37 5.34 12.48
C GLY A 87 -12.29 5.91 13.41
N LEU A 88 -11.53 6.90 12.97
CA LEU A 88 -10.37 7.44 13.69
C LEU A 88 -10.82 8.49 14.70
N SER A 89 -10.63 8.28 16.00
CA SER A 89 -11.12 9.20 17.04
C SER A 89 -10.00 9.94 17.77
N LYS A 90 -8.82 9.33 17.87
CA LYS A 90 -7.67 9.87 18.58
C LYS A 90 -6.36 9.55 17.84
N PRO A 91 -5.28 10.32 18.10
CA PRO A 91 -3.97 9.97 17.62
C PRO A 91 -3.56 8.53 17.94
N GLY A 92 -2.98 7.86 16.96
CA GLY A 92 -2.58 6.46 17.04
C GLY A 92 -3.66 5.47 16.59
N ASP A 93 -4.91 5.90 16.42
CA ASP A 93 -5.93 5.05 15.78
C ASP A 93 -5.51 4.73 14.34
N THR A 94 -5.78 3.49 13.91
CA THR A 94 -5.44 3.01 12.57
C THR A 94 -6.56 2.21 11.96
N TYR A 95 -6.74 2.36 10.66
CA TYR A 95 -7.62 1.57 9.81
C TYR A 95 -6.79 0.77 8.81
N HIS A 96 -7.14 -0.49 8.60
CA HIS A 96 -6.56 -1.32 7.55
C HIS A 96 -7.67 -2.02 6.76
N LEU A 97 -7.55 -2.01 5.45
CA LEU A 97 -8.45 -2.70 4.54
C LEU A 97 -7.64 -3.48 3.51
N GLN A 98 -8.00 -4.73 3.29
CA GLN A 98 -7.53 -5.54 2.17
C GLN A 98 -8.73 -6.03 1.36
N GLN A 99 -8.68 -5.83 0.06
CA GLN A 99 -9.73 -6.25 -0.85
C GLN A 99 -9.16 -7.00 -2.05
N LYS A 100 -10.02 -7.86 -2.63
CA LYS A 100 -9.73 -8.60 -3.85
C LYS A 100 -10.84 -8.44 -4.88
N TRP A 101 -10.48 -8.28 -6.15
CA TRP A 101 -11.40 -8.11 -7.26
C TRP A 101 -11.86 -9.46 -7.81
N ILE A 102 -13.04 -9.90 -7.38
CA ILE A 102 -13.62 -11.21 -7.72
C ILE A 102 -14.93 -10.95 -8.47
N ASP A 103 -15.10 -11.55 -9.65
CA ASP A 103 -16.33 -11.47 -10.46
C ASP A 103 -16.88 -10.05 -10.69
N GLY A 104 -15.99 -9.08 -10.91
CA GLY A 104 -16.37 -7.71 -11.23
C GLY A 104 -16.70 -6.83 -10.01
N LYS A 105 -16.37 -7.27 -8.80
CA LYS A 105 -16.58 -6.50 -7.56
C LYS A 105 -15.37 -6.61 -6.62
N TRP A 106 -15.15 -5.57 -5.82
CA TRP A 106 -14.24 -5.63 -4.68
C TRP A 106 -14.89 -6.43 -3.55
N VAL A 107 -14.19 -7.44 -3.07
CA VAL A 107 -14.56 -8.25 -1.92
C VAL A 107 -13.54 -7.98 -0.83
N THR A 108 -14.02 -7.54 0.34
CA THR A 108 -13.17 -7.31 1.51
C THR A 108 -12.71 -8.65 2.07
N GLU A 109 -11.39 -8.85 2.14
CA GLU A 109 -10.75 -10.03 2.74
C GLU A 109 -10.39 -9.78 4.21
N LEU A 110 -9.93 -8.56 4.51
CA LEU A 110 -9.60 -8.10 5.87
C LEU A 110 -10.05 -6.65 6.03
N GLU A 111 -10.65 -6.36 7.17
CA GLU A 111 -10.89 -5.00 7.61
C GLU A 111 -10.60 -4.93 9.11
N GLU A 112 -9.62 -4.12 9.49
CA GLU A 112 -9.30 -3.83 10.88
C GLU A 112 -9.64 -2.37 11.17
N ARG A 113 -10.60 -2.17 12.06
CA ARG A 113 -11.00 -0.84 12.53
C ARG A 113 -10.42 -0.54 13.92
N PRO A 114 -10.23 0.74 14.28
CA PRO A 114 -9.71 1.13 15.58
C PRO A 114 -10.47 0.50 16.76
N GLU A 115 -11.80 0.43 16.68
CA GLU A 115 -12.66 -0.13 17.73
C GLU A 115 -12.54 -1.65 17.91
N GLN A 116 -11.93 -2.35 16.95
CA GLN A 116 -11.73 -3.80 16.99
C GLN A 116 -10.41 -4.19 17.66
N ARG A 117 -9.50 -3.23 17.89
CA ARG A 117 -8.26 -3.50 18.64
C ARG A 117 -8.57 -3.52 20.13
N PRO A 118 -8.17 -4.57 20.86
CA PRO A 118 -8.34 -4.59 22.31
C PRO A 118 -7.63 -3.36 22.91
N ALA A 119 -8.33 -2.67 23.81
CA ALA A 119 -7.90 -1.40 24.40
C ALA A 119 -6.51 -1.46 25.07
N ASP A 120 -6.03 -2.66 25.38
CA ASP A 120 -4.70 -2.93 25.90
C ASP A 120 -4.09 -4.11 25.15
N GLY A 121 -2.81 -3.99 24.77
CA GLY A 121 -2.03 -4.99 24.05
C GLY A 121 -1.82 -6.31 24.79
N LYS A 122 -2.90 -7.07 24.98
CA LYS A 122 -2.84 -8.50 25.24
C LYS A 122 -3.35 -9.21 24.00
N ALA A 123 -2.39 -9.63 23.17
CA ALA A 123 -2.63 -10.68 22.20
C ALA A 123 -3.35 -11.84 22.92
N LYS A 124 -4.47 -12.31 22.37
CA LYS A 124 -5.01 -13.60 22.76
C LYS A 124 -4.00 -14.65 22.25
N SER A 125 -3.15 -15.13 23.13
CA SER A 125 -2.41 -16.37 22.89
C SER A 125 -3.45 -17.48 22.71
N ALA A 126 -3.42 -18.13 21.55
CA ALA A 126 -4.10 -19.39 21.29
C ALA A 126 -3.46 -20.53 22.10
#